data_AF-A0A957A7H9-F1
#
_entry.id   AF-A0A957A7H9-F1
#
_cell.length_a   1.000
_cell.length_b   1.000
_cell.length_c   1.000
_cell.angle_alpha   90.00
_cell.angle_beta   90.00
_cell.angle_gamma   90.00
#
_symmetry.space_group_name_H-M   'P 1'
#
loop_
_entity.id
_entity.type
_entity.pdbx_description
1 polymer ?
#
loop_
_entity_poly.entity_id
_entity_poly.type
_entity_poly.pdbx_seq_one_letter_code
_entity_poly.pdbx_strand_id
1 'polypeptide(L)'
;MANEQTQTDAWKAALASRRTQVADSEAVPAAMVSPLDRDVSRRNFIRASFFGGLGLTLLGSVGMLLDYLYPRNVKGFGGPVPAGNVADYVKGADPVPNSEGQFWIANLDPAEDRPGGTGGADGMLALWRKCPHLGCTVPWRATFSFEGDAGWYRCPCHGSTYTKAGVRVFGPAPRSMDTMAVEIDAAGNITVQTGAITPGGPDNPDRAVPV
;
A
#
# COMPACT_ATOMS: atom_id res chain seq x y z
N MET A 1 88.24 79.22 -8.92
CA MET A 1 86.76 79.23 -8.96
C MET A 1 86.32 77.81 -9.24
N ALA A 2 85.50 77.27 -8.34
CA ALA A 2 85.11 75.87 -8.25
C ALA A 2 84.31 75.38 -9.47
N ASN A 3 84.40 74.09 -9.78
CA ASN A 3 83.24 73.22 -9.61
C ASN A 3 83.67 71.76 -9.50
N GLU A 4 83.48 71.20 -8.31
CA GLU A 4 83.82 69.85 -7.89
C GLU A 4 82.61 68.97 -8.25
N GLN A 5 82.69 68.22 -9.36
CA GLN A 5 81.69 67.20 -9.69
C GLN A 5 81.81 66.08 -8.66
N THR A 6 80.95 66.13 -7.65
CA THR A 6 80.89 65.13 -6.58
C THR A 6 80.37 63.80 -7.12
N GLN A 7 80.95 62.70 -6.62
CA GLN A 7 80.64 61.30 -6.93
C GLN A 7 79.15 60.92 -6.75
N THR A 8 78.33 61.84 -6.23
CA THR A 8 76.89 61.73 -5.98
C THR A 8 75.99 61.97 -7.19
N ASP A 9 76.51 62.29 -8.37
CA ASP A 9 75.68 62.48 -9.58
C ASP A 9 75.83 61.37 -10.64
N ALA A 10 76.87 60.53 -10.54
CA ALA A 10 77.08 59.42 -11.47
C ALA A 10 75.96 58.35 -11.40
N TRP A 11 75.40 58.10 -10.22
CA TRP A 11 74.31 57.13 -10.05
C TRP A 11 72.98 57.64 -10.63
N LYS A 12 72.74 58.95 -10.63
CA LYS A 12 71.55 59.58 -11.24
C LYS A 12 71.58 59.45 -12.76
N ALA A 13 72.75 59.68 -13.36
CA ALA A 13 72.95 59.46 -14.79
C ALA A 13 72.79 57.98 -15.17
N ALA A 14 73.31 57.08 -14.33
CA ALA A 14 73.16 55.63 -14.53
C ALA A 14 71.69 55.18 -14.44
N LEU A 15 70.88 55.74 -13.52
CA LEU A 15 69.44 55.46 -13.43
C LEU A 15 68.66 56.03 -14.62
N ALA A 16 69.00 57.23 -15.09
CA ALA A 16 68.37 57.82 -16.26
C ALA A 16 68.62 56.97 -17.52
N SER A 17 69.82 56.42 -17.69
CA SER A 17 70.17 55.54 -18.81
C SER A 17 69.54 54.14 -18.73
N ARG A 18 69.13 53.70 -17.54
CA ARG A 18 68.57 52.35 -17.27
C ARG A 18 67.05 52.31 -17.26
N ARG A 19 66.38 53.44 -17.52
CA ARG A 19 64.95 53.46 -17.79
C ARG A 19 64.74 52.75 -19.12
N THR A 20 64.50 51.45 -19.06
CA THR A 20 63.91 50.69 -20.17
C THR A 20 62.76 51.53 -20.70
N GLN A 21 62.86 51.95 -21.96
CA GLN A 21 61.72 52.45 -22.70
C GLN A 21 60.65 51.36 -22.61
N VAL A 22 59.66 51.58 -21.76
CA VAL A 22 58.42 50.83 -21.84
C VAL A 22 57.89 51.23 -23.21
N ALA A 23 57.93 50.29 -24.16
CA ALA A 23 57.39 50.53 -25.49
C ALA A 23 55.97 51.09 -25.34
N ASP A 24 55.66 52.13 -26.12
CA ASP A 24 54.33 52.74 -26.14
C ASP A 24 53.27 51.64 -26.24
N SER A 25 52.38 51.59 -25.26
CA SER A 25 51.28 50.61 -25.23
C SER A 25 50.31 50.80 -26.40
N GLU A 26 50.42 51.87 -27.17
CA GLU A 26 49.60 52.17 -28.35
C GLU A 26 49.88 51.25 -29.55
N ALA A 27 51.04 50.56 -29.60
CA ALA A 27 51.42 49.76 -30.76
C ALA A 27 51.10 48.25 -30.65
N VAL A 28 50.50 47.78 -29.55
CA VAL A 28 50.03 46.39 -29.46
C VAL A 28 48.57 46.36 -29.88
N PRO A 29 48.20 45.77 -31.03
CA PRO A 29 46.79 45.60 -31.37
C PRO A 29 46.14 44.80 -30.26
N ALA A 30 45.09 45.35 -29.65
CA ALA A 30 44.30 44.62 -28.66
C ALA A 30 43.85 43.32 -29.31
N ALA A 31 44.39 42.18 -28.85
CA ALA A 31 43.89 40.89 -29.26
C ALA A 31 42.38 40.89 -28.98
N MET A 32 41.57 40.61 -30.01
CA MET A 32 40.13 40.46 -29.80
C MET A 32 39.96 39.38 -28.74
N VAL A 33 39.52 39.80 -27.55
CA VAL A 33 39.10 38.87 -26.51
C VAL A 33 37.87 38.20 -27.09
N SER A 34 38.04 36.98 -27.62
CA SER A 34 36.90 36.14 -27.95
C SER A 34 36.02 36.12 -26.69
N PRO A 35 34.74 36.49 -26.79
CA PRO A 35 33.84 36.35 -25.65
C PRO A 35 33.99 34.92 -25.17
N LEU A 36 34.39 34.73 -23.91
CA LEU A 36 34.39 33.39 -23.33
C LEU A 36 32.97 32.88 -23.54
N ASP A 37 32.85 31.87 -24.39
CA ASP A 37 31.61 31.15 -24.62
C ASP A 37 31.08 30.80 -23.23
N ARG A 38 29.78 31.01 -22.97
CA ARG A 38 29.25 30.97 -21.60
C ARG A 38 29.32 29.55 -21.04
N ASP A 39 30.49 29.17 -20.54
CA ASP A 39 30.71 27.99 -19.76
C ASP A 39 29.95 28.14 -18.44
N VAL A 40 29.32 27.05 -18.02
CA VAL A 40 28.52 26.98 -16.81
C VAL A 40 29.34 27.53 -15.63
N SER A 41 28.84 28.58 -14.97
CA SER A 41 29.57 29.14 -13.84
C SER A 41 29.81 28.07 -12.78
N ARG A 42 31.01 28.05 -12.16
CA ARG A 42 31.37 27.07 -11.11
C ARG A 42 30.30 27.00 -10.02
N ARG A 43 29.70 28.14 -9.67
CA ARG A 43 28.60 28.23 -8.69
C ARG A 43 27.34 27.53 -9.17
N ASN A 44 26.97 27.68 -10.44
CA ASN A 44 25.80 27.02 -11.01
C ASN A 44 26.04 25.51 -11.15
N PHE A 45 27.23 25.09 -11.55
CA PHE A 45 27.61 23.68 -11.59
C PHE A 45 27.48 23.04 -10.20
N ILE A 46 28.12 23.61 -9.17
CA ILE A 46 28.08 23.07 -7.80
C ILE A 46 26.64 23.04 -7.27
N ARG A 47 25.84 24.09 -7.48
CA ARG A 47 24.43 24.12 -7.05
C ARG A 47 23.58 23.07 -7.76
N ALA A 48 23.71 22.97 -9.08
CA ALA A 48 22.98 21.98 -9.86
C ALA A 48 23.35 20.55 -9.45
N SER A 49 24.64 20.27 -9.23
CA SER A 49 25.10 18.97 -8.73
C SER A 49 24.59 18.67 -7.32
N PHE A 50 24.66 19.64 -6.40
CA PHE A 50 24.17 19.45 -5.03
C PHE A 50 22.67 19.19 -4.99
N PHE A 51 21.86 20.06 -5.61
CA PHE A 51 20.40 19.91 -5.61
C PHE A 51 19.94 18.74 -6.48
N GLY A 52 20.66 18.42 -7.56
CA GLY A 52 20.42 17.22 -8.35
C GLY A 52 20.68 15.96 -7.55
N GLY A 53 21.83 15.86 -6.87
CA GLY A 53 22.16 14.72 -6.00
C GLY A 53 21.21 14.57 -4.81
N LEU A 54 20.87 15.69 -4.16
CA LEU A 54 19.88 15.71 -3.08
C LEU A 54 18.50 15.26 -3.59
N GLY A 55 18.06 15.77 -4.75
CA GLY A 55 16.79 15.39 -5.37
C GLY A 55 16.72 13.91 -5.70
N LEU A 56 17.77 13.35 -6.31
CA LEU A 56 17.89 11.91 -6.59
C LEU A 56 17.84 11.07 -5.30
N THR A 57 18.53 11.50 -4.25
CA THR A 57 18.56 10.81 -2.97
C THR A 57 17.19 10.83 -2.27
N LEU A 58 16.50 11.97 -2.31
CA LEU A 58 15.15 12.11 -1.74
C LEU A 58 14.14 11.27 -2.52
N LEU A 59 14.20 11.31 -3.85
CA LEU A 59 13.33 10.49 -4.69
C LEU A 59 13.55 8.99 -4.45
N GLY A 60 14.82 8.56 -4.37
CA GLY A 60 15.18 7.19 -4.01
C GLY A 60 14.66 6.79 -2.63
N SER A 61 14.84 7.65 -1.63
CA SER A 61 14.35 7.41 -0.26
C SER A 61 12.83 7.27 -0.20
N VAL A 62 12.08 8.11 -0.92
CA VAL A 62 10.62 8.00 -1.02
C VAL A 62 10.24 6.70 -1.72
N GLY A 63 10.92 6.34 -2.81
CA GLY A 63 10.73 5.07 -3.50
C GLY A 63 10.93 3.87 -2.57
N MET A 64 12.00 3.87 -1.77
CA MET A 64 12.25 2.81 -0.78
C MET A 64 11.19 2.76 0.32
N LEU A 65 10.72 3.91 0.81
CA LEU A 65 9.65 3.96 1.81
C LEU A 65 8.35 3.40 1.25
N LEU A 66 7.99 3.77 0.01
CA LEU A 66 6.81 3.23 -0.66
C LEU A 66 6.95 1.72 -0.91
N ASP A 67 8.12 1.25 -1.33
CA ASP A 67 8.40 -0.17 -1.52
C ASP A 67 8.29 -0.97 -0.22
N TYR A 68 8.81 -0.42 0.88
CA TYR A 68 8.72 -1.01 2.21
C TYR A 68 7.27 -1.08 2.72
N LEU A 69 6.48 -0.04 2.48
CA LEU A 69 5.06 0.00 2.87
C LEU A 69 4.15 -0.80 1.94
N TYR A 70 4.63 -1.22 0.76
CA TYR A 70 3.83 -1.97 -0.20
C TYR A 70 3.65 -3.43 0.27
N PRO A 71 2.42 -3.90 0.53
CA PRO A 71 2.18 -5.24 1.03
C PRO A 71 2.54 -6.29 -0.04
N ARG A 72 3.48 -7.19 0.28
CA ARG A 72 3.87 -8.33 -0.56
C ARG A 72 3.55 -9.63 0.17
N ASN A 73 3.01 -10.62 -0.55
CA ASN A 73 2.75 -11.97 -0.04
C ASN A 73 1.96 -12.00 1.28
N VAL A 74 0.88 -11.21 1.36
CA VAL A 74 0.02 -11.17 2.54
C VAL A 74 -0.50 -12.58 2.83
N LYS A 75 -0.19 -13.10 4.02
CA LYS A 75 -0.71 -14.37 4.54
C LYS A 75 -1.66 -14.05 5.69
N GLY A 76 -2.72 -14.84 5.85
CA GLY A 76 -3.80 -14.51 6.79
C GLY A 76 -4.86 -13.62 6.14
N PHE A 77 -5.52 -12.79 6.94
CA PHE A 77 -6.54 -11.85 6.45
C PHE A 77 -5.98 -10.90 5.37
N GLY A 78 -6.65 -10.84 4.22
CA GLY A 78 -6.21 -10.14 3.00
C GLY A 78 -5.49 -11.04 1.99
N GLY A 79 -5.23 -12.31 2.33
CA GLY A 79 -4.67 -13.33 1.44
C GLY A 79 -5.36 -14.69 1.59
N PRO A 80 -4.76 -15.77 1.05
CA PRO A 80 -5.28 -17.13 1.20
C PRO A 80 -5.13 -17.60 2.66
N VAL A 81 -6.21 -18.15 3.22
CA VAL A 81 -6.24 -18.70 4.58
C VAL A 81 -6.70 -20.15 4.56
N PRO A 82 -5.89 -21.10 5.03
CA PRO A 82 -6.30 -22.49 5.18
C PRO A 82 -7.46 -22.62 6.17
N ALA A 83 -8.45 -23.44 5.83
CA ALA A 83 -9.64 -23.67 6.63
C ALA A 83 -9.92 -25.17 6.83
N GLY A 84 -8.87 -25.97 7.06
CA GLY A 84 -9.03 -27.40 7.34
C GLY A 84 -9.46 -28.23 6.12
N ASN A 85 -10.01 -29.42 6.38
CA ASN A 85 -10.52 -30.31 5.33
C ASN A 85 -12.06 -30.32 5.35
N VAL A 86 -12.69 -30.52 4.20
CA VAL A 86 -14.15 -30.67 4.07
C VAL A 86 -14.72 -31.73 5.03
N ALA A 87 -13.99 -32.81 5.28
CA ALA A 87 -14.40 -33.87 6.20
C ALA A 87 -14.61 -33.39 7.65
N ASP A 88 -13.97 -32.29 8.06
CA ASP A 88 -14.10 -31.71 9.39
C ASP A 88 -15.43 -30.94 9.56
N TYR A 89 -16.12 -30.64 8.45
CA TYR A 89 -17.34 -29.84 8.43
C TYR A 89 -18.56 -30.70 8.12
N VAL A 90 -19.27 -31.11 9.16
CA VAL A 90 -20.52 -31.87 9.01
C VAL A 90 -21.58 -31.00 8.33
N LYS A 91 -22.21 -31.54 7.28
CA LYS A 91 -23.30 -30.88 6.55
C LYS A 91 -24.45 -30.51 7.49
N GLY A 92 -24.91 -29.26 7.42
CA GLY A 92 -25.97 -28.72 8.28
C GLY A 92 -25.54 -28.39 9.72
N ALA A 93 -24.31 -28.71 10.13
CA ALA A 93 -23.85 -28.38 11.48
C ALA A 93 -23.74 -26.86 11.70
N ASP A 94 -23.53 -26.48 12.96
CA ASP A 94 -23.26 -25.09 13.31
C ASP A 94 -22.00 -24.58 12.59
N PRO A 95 -22.03 -23.37 12.02
CA PRO A 95 -20.86 -22.78 11.39
C PRO A 95 -19.68 -22.66 12.35
N VAL A 96 -18.48 -22.92 11.85
CA VAL A 96 -17.25 -22.92 12.65
C VAL A 96 -16.47 -21.62 12.40
N PRO A 97 -15.98 -20.93 13.43
CA PRO A 97 -15.26 -19.68 13.25
C PRO A 97 -13.80 -19.93 12.89
N ASN A 98 -13.28 -19.20 11.91
CA ASN A 98 -11.85 -19.03 11.69
C ASN A 98 -11.45 -17.62 12.16
N SER A 99 -10.60 -17.54 13.19
CA SER A 99 -10.14 -16.26 13.74
C SER A 99 -9.05 -15.60 12.89
N GLU A 100 -8.21 -16.38 12.21
CA GLU A 100 -7.10 -15.90 11.37
C GLU A 100 -7.62 -15.16 10.13
N GLY A 101 -8.62 -15.72 9.45
CA GLY A 101 -9.27 -15.11 8.29
C GLY A 101 -10.53 -14.29 8.61
N GLN A 102 -10.91 -14.17 9.88
CA GLN A 102 -12.11 -13.46 10.33
C GLN A 102 -13.42 -13.90 9.62
N PHE A 103 -13.58 -15.17 9.29
CA PHE A 103 -14.80 -15.69 8.65
C PHE A 103 -15.43 -16.83 9.44
N TRP A 104 -16.68 -17.16 9.11
CA TRP A 104 -17.34 -18.42 9.45
C TRP A 104 -17.29 -19.34 8.24
N ILE A 105 -17.01 -20.63 8.46
CA ILE A 105 -17.22 -21.69 7.47
C ILE A 105 -18.53 -22.40 7.83
N ALA A 106 -19.44 -22.50 6.88
CA ALA A 106 -20.65 -23.31 6.98
C ALA A 106 -20.68 -24.35 5.86
N ASN A 107 -21.02 -25.59 6.19
CA ASN A 107 -21.40 -26.60 5.21
C ASN A 107 -22.93 -26.61 5.13
N LEU A 108 -23.48 -26.00 4.08
CA LEU A 108 -24.90 -25.83 3.89
C LEU A 108 -25.55 -27.17 3.51
N ASP A 109 -26.71 -27.45 4.12
CA ASP A 109 -27.56 -28.59 3.81
C ASP A 109 -28.81 -28.10 3.05
N PRO A 110 -29.11 -28.61 1.85
CA PRO A 110 -30.33 -28.25 1.12
C PRO A 110 -31.61 -28.69 1.85
N ALA A 111 -31.52 -29.65 2.79
CA ALA A 111 -32.65 -30.05 3.63
C ALA A 111 -33.04 -28.98 4.67
N GLU A 112 -32.17 -28.01 4.96
CA GLU A 112 -32.45 -26.91 5.88
C GLU A 112 -33.17 -25.72 5.21
N ASP A 113 -34.36 -25.95 4.65
CA ASP A 113 -35.22 -24.91 4.04
C ASP A 113 -36.05 -24.11 5.07
N ARG A 114 -35.64 -24.14 6.34
CA ARG A 114 -36.24 -23.33 7.41
C ARG A 114 -35.89 -21.83 7.22
N PRO A 115 -36.66 -20.89 7.79
CA PRO A 115 -36.43 -19.45 7.60
C PRO A 115 -35.00 -18.97 7.95
N GLY A 116 -34.37 -19.55 8.99
CA GLY A 116 -32.99 -19.26 9.38
C GLY A 116 -31.94 -20.18 8.79
N GLY A 117 -32.34 -21.08 7.89
CA GLY A 117 -31.53 -22.14 7.33
C GLY A 117 -30.67 -21.69 6.16
N THR A 118 -30.54 -22.57 5.18
CA THR A 118 -29.59 -22.46 4.07
C THR A 118 -30.25 -21.90 2.81
N GLY A 119 -31.58 -21.78 2.78
CA GLY A 119 -32.32 -21.39 1.58
C GLY A 119 -32.25 -22.45 0.47
N GLY A 120 -32.11 -23.73 0.85
CA GLY A 120 -32.05 -24.86 -0.08
C GLY A 120 -30.69 -25.04 -0.77
N ALA A 121 -29.66 -24.29 -0.38
CA ALA A 121 -28.32 -24.44 -0.93
C ALA A 121 -27.54 -25.58 -0.30
N ASP A 122 -26.62 -26.14 -1.11
CA ASP A 122 -25.70 -27.20 -0.74
C ASP A 122 -24.25 -26.72 -0.89
N GLY A 123 -23.40 -27.09 0.06
CA GLY A 123 -21.95 -26.91 -0.04
C GLY A 123 -21.34 -25.88 0.91
N MET A 124 -20.04 -25.62 0.72
CA MET A 124 -19.21 -24.82 1.61
C MET A 124 -19.34 -23.33 1.33
N LEU A 125 -19.65 -22.56 2.37
CA LEU A 125 -19.75 -21.11 2.30
C LEU A 125 -18.87 -20.45 3.36
N ALA A 126 -18.05 -19.48 2.96
CA ALA A 126 -17.28 -18.64 3.86
C ALA A 126 -17.95 -17.26 4.01
N LEU A 127 -18.38 -16.93 5.23
CA LEU A 127 -19.06 -15.68 5.56
C LEU A 127 -18.17 -14.77 6.40
N TRP A 128 -17.97 -13.52 5.97
CA TRP A 128 -17.17 -12.56 6.72
C TRP A 128 -17.83 -12.24 8.07
N ARG A 129 -17.06 -12.33 9.16
CA ARG A 129 -17.49 -11.97 10.52
C ARG A 129 -17.61 -10.46 10.74
N LYS A 130 -18.08 -9.71 9.74
CA LYS A 130 -18.23 -8.26 9.77
C LYS A 130 -19.66 -7.88 9.40
N CYS A 131 -20.35 -7.19 10.30
CA CYS A 131 -21.70 -6.72 10.08
C CYS A 131 -21.70 -5.61 9.01
N PRO A 132 -22.49 -5.75 7.93
CA PRO A 132 -22.66 -4.71 6.90
C PRO A 132 -23.24 -3.38 7.38
N HIS A 133 -23.74 -3.30 8.63
CA HIS A 133 -24.20 -2.05 9.21
C HIS A 133 -23.03 -1.09 9.47
N LEU A 134 -22.24 -1.37 10.51
CA LEU A 134 -21.13 -0.53 10.98
C LEU A 134 -19.87 -1.33 11.32
N GLY A 135 -19.80 -2.61 10.90
CA GLY A 135 -18.57 -3.40 11.00
C GLY A 135 -18.36 -4.19 12.28
N CYS A 136 -19.32 -4.24 13.21
CA CYS A 136 -19.24 -5.11 14.39
C CYS A 136 -19.06 -6.59 14.01
N THR A 137 -18.42 -7.37 14.87
CA THR A 137 -18.35 -8.83 14.71
C THR A 137 -19.72 -9.47 14.88
N VAL A 138 -20.08 -10.38 13.95
CA VAL A 138 -21.35 -11.11 13.99
C VAL A 138 -21.11 -12.55 14.48
N PRO A 139 -21.53 -12.90 15.71
CA PRO A 139 -21.44 -14.28 16.22
C PRO A 139 -22.57 -15.16 15.68
N TRP A 140 -22.28 -16.45 15.48
CA TRP A 140 -23.32 -17.48 15.41
C TRP A 140 -23.92 -17.71 16.81
N ARG A 141 -25.25 -17.82 16.88
CA ARG A 141 -26.02 -18.00 18.11
C ARG A 141 -26.92 -19.22 17.97
N ALA A 142 -26.37 -20.41 18.18
CA ALA A 142 -27.09 -21.69 18.08
C ALA A 142 -28.40 -21.73 18.90
N THR A 143 -28.38 -21.16 20.11
CA THR A 143 -29.53 -21.18 21.04
C THR A 143 -30.47 -19.98 20.93
N PHE A 144 -30.11 -18.97 20.15
CA PHE A 144 -30.99 -17.81 19.98
C PHE A 144 -32.13 -18.20 19.06
N SER A 145 -33.37 -17.91 19.46
CA SER A 145 -34.56 -18.17 18.67
C SER A 145 -35.17 -16.87 18.14
N PHE A 146 -35.54 -16.87 16.88
CA PHE A 146 -36.23 -15.80 16.18
C PHE A 146 -37.24 -16.41 15.22
N GLU A 147 -38.46 -15.88 15.23
CA GLU A 147 -39.58 -16.39 14.41
C GLU A 147 -39.82 -17.91 14.56
N GLY A 148 -39.61 -18.45 15.76
CA GLY A 148 -39.83 -19.87 16.06
C GLY A 148 -38.72 -20.81 15.61
N ASP A 149 -37.64 -20.29 15.02
CA ASP A 149 -36.49 -21.05 14.55
C ASP A 149 -35.23 -20.70 15.37
N ALA A 150 -34.32 -21.65 15.55
CA ALA A 150 -33.09 -21.50 16.34
C ALA A 150 -31.85 -21.51 15.44
N GLY A 151 -30.76 -20.92 15.94
CA GLY A 151 -29.50 -20.86 15.20
C GLY A 151 -29.52 -19.75 14.16
N TRP A 152 -28.95 -18.61 14.55
CA TRP A 152 -28.88 -17.41 13.72
C TRP A 152 -27.55 -16.70 13.90
N TYR A 153 -27.09 -16.00 12.87
CA TYR A 153 -26.09 -14.95 13.08
C TYR A 153 -26.80 -13.73 13.64
N ARG A 154 -26.45 -13.29 14.85
CA ARG A 154 -27.06 -12.12 15.48
C ARG A 154 -26.02 -11.13 15.94
N CYS A 155 -26.00 -9.96 15.30
CA CYS A 155 -25.11 -8.87 15.66
C CYS A 155 -25.53 -8.27 17.01
N PRO A 156 -24.64 -8.25 18.03
CA PRO A 156 -24.99 -7.76 19.36
C PRO A 156 -25.10 -6.22 19.43
N CYS A 157 -24.56 -5.49 18.45
CA CYS A 157 -24.53 -4.03 18.49
C CYS A 157 -25.92 -3.41 18.29
N HIS A 158 -26.66 -3.87 17.27
CA HIS A 158 -27.98 -3.30 16.92
C HIS A 158 -29.00 -4.37 16.49
N GLY A 159 -28.71 -5.65 16.72
CA GLY A 159 -29.65 -6.74 16.51
C GLY A 159 -29.89 -7.17 15.07
N SER A 160 -29.03 -6.79 14.11
CA SER A 160 -29.13 -7.36 12.76
C SER A 160 -28.97 -8.87 12.79
N THR A 161 -29.91 -9.57 12.14
CA THR A 161 -30.02 -11.03 12.14
C THR A 161 -29.88 -11.55 10.73
N TYR A 162 -29.14 -12.65 10.57
CA TYR A 162 -28.89 -13.31 9.29
C TYR A 162 -29.07 -14.83 9.40
N THR A 163 -29.51 -15.45 8.30
CA THR A 163 -29.67 -16.91 8.15
C THR A 163 -28.33 -17.64 8.20
N LYS A 164 -28.30 -18.99 8.24
CA LYS A 164 -27.07 -19.79 8.17
C LYS A 164 -26.25 -19.52 6.89
N ALA A 165 -26.91 -19.16 5.79
CA ALA A 165 -26.27 -18.68 4.55
C ALA A 165 -25.90 -17.18 4.56
N GLY A 166 -26.08 -16.47 5.68
CA GLY A 166 -25.72 -15.07 5.84
C GLY A 166 -26.69 -14.07 5.20
N VAL A 167 -27.88 -14.52 4.77
CA VAL A 167 -28.92 -13.65 4.20
C VAL A 167 -29.54 -12.82 5.31
N ARG A 168 -29.63 -11.50 5.13
CA ARG A 168 -30.22 -10.61 6.14
C ARG A 168 -31.73 -10.79 6.21
N VAL A 169 -32.24 -11.02 7.42
CA VAL A 169 -33.69 -11.11 7.68
C VAL A 169 -34.23 -9.95 8.54
N PHE A 170 -33.39 -9.35 9.40
CA PHE A 170 -33.85 -8.32 10.34
C PHE A 170 -32.76 -7.30 10.70
N GLY A 171 -33.18 -6.13 11.17
CA GLY A 171 -32.34 -5.09 11.78
C GLY A 171 -31.78 -4.04 10.81
N PRO A 172 -30.95 -3.11 11.29
CA PRO A 172 -30.59 -1.89 10.55
C PRO A 172 -29.55 -2.05 9.44
N ALA A 173 -28.83 -3.19 9.36
CA ALA A 173 -27.88 -3.44 8.27
C ALA A 173 -28.56 -3.24 6.89
N PRO A 174 -27.91 -2.62 5.91
CA PRO A 174 -28.54 -2.36 4.61
C PRO A 174 -28.57 -3.58 3.68
N ARG A 175 -27.82 -4.64 3.99
CA ARG A 175 -27.63 -5.84 3.13
C ARG A 175 -27.21 -7.08 3.92
N SER A 176 -27.12 -8.22 3.25
CA SER A 176 -26.64 -9.53 3.75
C SER A 176 -25.13 -9.52 4.05
N MET A 177 -24.67 -10.53 4.80
CA MET A 177 -23.25 -10.71 5.15
C MET A 177 -22.41 -10.97 3.90
N ASP A 178 -21.18 -10.44 3.90
CA ASP A 178 -20.25 -10.64 2.78
C ASP A 178 -19.76 -12.07 2.72
N THR A 179 -19.56 -12.58 1.50
CA THR A 179 -18.99 -13.90 1.25
C THR A 179 -17.54 -13.76 0.81
N MET A 180 -16.70 -14.74 1.15
CA MET A 180 -15.34 -14.85 0.64
C MET A 180 -15.25 -16.05 -0.31
N ALA A 181 -14.42 -15.95 -1.36
CA ALA A 181 -14.25 -17.06 -2.29
C ALA A 181 -13.60 -18.26 -1.57
N VAL A 182 -14.16 -19.45 -1.81
CA VAL A 182 -13.69 -20.72 -1.26
C VAL A 182 -13.09 -21.55 -2.39
N GLU A 183 -11.92 -22.12 -2.15
CA GLU A 183 -11.27 -23.07 -3.04
C GLU A 183 -11.10 -24.39 -2.31
N ILE A 184 -11.41 -25.49 -2.98
CA ILE A 184 -11.30 -26.84 -2.43
C ILE A 184 -10.43 -27.64 -3.39
N ASP A 185 -9.33 -28.19 -2.89
CA ASP A 185 -8.43 -29.01 -3.69
C ASP A 185 -8.95 -30.45 -3.86
N ALA A 186 -8.29 -31.25 -4.70
CA ALA A 186 -8.68 -32.64 -4.95
C ALA A 186 -8.56 -33.57 -3.73
N ALA A 187 -7.83 -33.15 -2.68
CA ALA A 187 -7.73 -33.85 -1.41
C ALA A 187 -8.78 -33.38 -0.39
N GLY A 188 -9.63 -32.41 -0.75
CA GLY A 188 -10.65 -31.83 0.11
C GLY A 188 -10.15 -30.74 1.07
N ASN A 189 -8.93 -30.23 0.89
CA ASN A 189 -8.44 -29.13 1.72
C ASN A 189 -9.06 -27.82 1.27
N ILE A 190 -9.52 -27.04 2.24
CA ILE A 190 -10.21 -25.78 2.00
C ILE A 190 -9.24 -24.63 2.17
N THR A 191 -9.21 -23.74 1.18
CA THR A 191 -8.55 -22.44 1.25
C THR A 191 -9.56 -21.34 1.00
N VAL A 192 -9.65 -20.37 1.90
CA VAL A 192 -10.51 -19.20 1.74
C VAL A 192 -9.68 -18.01 1.29
N GLN A 193 -10.08 -17.40 0.17
CA GLN A 193 -9.43 -16.22 -0.38
C GLN A 193 -9.99 -14.97 0.30
N THR A 194 -9.43 -14.60 1.45
CA THR A 194 -9.99 -13.51 2.30
C THR A 194 -9.84 -12.10 1.70
N GLY A 195 -9.02 -11.94 0.66
CA GLY A 195 -8.95 -10.72 -0.15
C GLY A 195 -10.03 -10.63 -1.24
N ALA A 196 -10.64 -11.75 -1.62
CA ALA A 196 -11.69 -11.83 -2.64
C ALA A 196 -13.07 -11.80 -1.98
N ILE A 197 -13.48 -10.61 -1.54
CA ILE A 197 -14.75 -10.39 -0.83
C ILE A 197 -15.84 -9.97 -1.83
N THR A 198 -16.96 -10.69 -1.80
CA THR A 198 -18.15 -10.34 -2.58
C THR A 198 -19.21 -9.74 -1.65
N PRO A 199 -19.73 -8.53 -1.94
CA PRO A 199 -20.83 -7.94 -1.19
C PRO A 199 -22.02 -8.89 -1.02
N GLY A 200 -22.51 -9.01 0.20
CA GLY A 200 -23.61 -9.92 0.52
C GLY A 200 -24.94 -9.52 -0.10
N GLY A 201 -25.68 -10.51 -0.61
CA GLY A 201 -27.02 -10.36 -1.17
C GLY A 201 -27.97 -11.51 -0.81
N PRO A 202 -29.18 -11.53 -1.39
CA PRO A 202 -30.10 -12.67 -1.29
C PRO A 202 -29.55 -13.95 -1.95
N ASP A 203 -28.61 -13.78 -2.88
CA ASP A 203 -27.92 -14.83 -3.66
C ASP A 203 -26.75 -15.48 -2.92
N ASN A 204 -26.50 -15.13 -1.66
CA ASN A 204 -25.45 -15.77 -0.86
C ASN A 204 -25.51 -17.32 -0.86
N PRO A 205 -26.69 -17.97 -0.76
CA PRO A 205 -26.80 -19.42 -0.83
C PRO A 205 -26.20 -20.01 -2.11
N ASP A 206 -26.41 -19.35 -3.25
CA ASP A 206 -25.96 -19.80 -4.57
C ASP A 206 -24.43 -19.73 -4.75
N ARG A 207 -23.73 -19.08 -3.82
CA ARG A 207 -22.27 -18.92 -3.83
C ARG A 207 -21.54 -20.03 -3.08
N ALA A 208 -22.26 -20.99 -2.52
CA ALA A 208 -21.67 -22.15 -1.86
C ALA A 208 -20.92 -23.03 -2.87
N VAL A 209 -19.76 -23.53 -2.46
CA VAL A 209 -18.94 -24.42 -3.28
C VAL A 209 -19.34 -25.86 -3.00
N PRO A 210 -19.79 -26.63 -4.01
CA PRO A 210 -20.20 -28.01 -3.81
C PRO A 210 -19.08 -28.89 -3.25
N VAL A 211 -19.44 -29.86 -2.41
CA VAL A 211 -18.54 -30.84 -1.77
C VAL A 211 -19.06 -32.25 -1.83
#